data_AF-A0AAE0KMR3-F1
#
_entry.id   AF-A0AAE0KMR3-F1
#
_cell.length_a   1.000
_cell.length_b   1.000
_cell.length_c   1.000
_cell.angle_alpha   90.00
_cell.angle_beta   90.00
_cell.angle_gamma   90.00
#
_symmetry.space_group_name_H-M   'P 1'
#
loop_
_entity.id
_entity.type
_entity.pdbx_description
1 polymer ?
#
loop_
_entity_poly.entity_id
_entity_poly.type
_entity_poly.pdbx_seq_one_letter_code
_entity_poly.pdbx_strand_id
1 'polypeptide(L)'
;FAGDEFSNNLFSDLAPLLTLFGEQVTKQFLSMSMGWADNVLLAMGPLGIMTVIVSAIRVGGIKRLKAIVGRARESRSTAEQELLSSTSQDVCELWSGEEIVRLIGNPQGMKCLIVTNEARVYDLKSAIEHKLFRSDMVPPEVTATLTNAAPNLALNVKNANAPGWELWLWAFFGVALQLIAIAIPGVATYHWQWPKAGASVAAYGYPCFAIGTVLVIGGVLGCGHVIEGITTEHVFQPEHRGRKAGMQVLVLQRACTVSDQHFSSYAIFNSPENRTIRT
;
A
#
# COMPACT_ATOMS: atom_id res chain seq x y z
N PHE A 1 -0.29 41.11 3.97
CA PHE A 1 0.65 40.16 3.37
C PHE A 1 0.04 39.64 2.08
N ALA A 2 0.70 39.84 0.93
CA ALA A 2 0.24 39.29 -0.35
C ALA A 2 0.29 37.74 -0.40
N GLY A 3 0.97 37.11 0.57
CA GLY A 3 1.13 35.66 0.68
C GLY A 3 -0.12 34.90 1.14
N ASP A 4 -0.98 35.45 1.99
CA ASP A 4 -2.23 34.78 2.43
C ASP A 4 -3.23 34.72 1.27
N GLU A 5 -3.36 35.82 0.52
CA GLU A 5 -4.22 35.91 -0.65
C GLU A 5 -3.68 35.04 -1.79
N PHE A 6 -2.36 35.05 -2.02
CA PHE A 6 -1.71 34.13 -2.95
C PHE A 6 -1.88 32.65 -2.56
N SER A 7 -1.69 32.30 -1.28
CA SER A 7 -1.84 30.91 -0.81
C SER A 7 -3.28 30.42 -0.89
N ASN A 8 -4.27 31.27 -0.57
CA ASN A 8 -5.68 30.91 -0.65
C ASN A 8 -6.16 30.79 -2.10
N ASN A 9 -5.72 31.70 -2.98
CA ASN A 9 -6.03 31.65 -4.40
C ASN A 9 -5.37 30.44 -5.05
N LEU A 10 -4.08 30.19 -4.79
CA LEU A 10 -3.36 29.01 -5.27
C LEU A 10 -4.01 27.71 -4.78
N PHE A 11 -4.42 27.64 -3.51
CA PHE A 11 -5.07 26.46 -2.96
C PHE A 11 -6.46 26.25 -3.56
N SER A 12 -7.28 27.29 -3.73
CA SER A 12 -8.58 27.17 -4.42
C SER A 12 -8.42 26.74 -5.88
N ASP A 13 -7.46 27.32 -6.59
CA ASP A 13 -7.21 27.02 -8.00
C ASP A 13 -6.64 25.61 -8.21
N LEU A 14 -5.82 25.11 -7.27
CA LEU A 14 -5.25 23.78 -7.32
C LEU A 14 -6.08 22.72 -6.61
N ALA A 15 -7.07 23.06 -5.78
CA ALA A 15 -7.86 22.10 -5.00
C ALA A 15 -8.50 21.01 -5.86
N PRO A 16 -9.09 21.29 -7.04
CA PRO A 16 -9.61 20.24 -7.91
C PRO A 16 -8.52 19.28 -8.41
N LEU A 17 -7.34 19.81 -8.77
CA LEU A 17 -6.21 19.02 -9.26
C LEU A 17 -5.60 18.19 -8.14
N LEU A 18 -5.37 18.78 -6.97
CA LEU A 18 -4.89 18.10 -5.77
C LEU A 18 -5.84 16.98 -5.36
N THR A 19 -7.15 17.19 -5.47
CA THR A 19 -8.15 16.16 -5.18
C THR A 19 -8.10 15.02 -6.21
N LEU A 20 -8.03 15.35 -7.51
CA LEU A 20 -8.01 14.35 -8.59
C LEU A 20 -6.72 13.51 -8.59
N PHE A 21 -5.57 14.16 -8.48
CA PHE A 21 -4.28 13.47 -8.40
C PHE A 21 -4.11 12.77 -7.05
N GLY A 22 -4.59 13.38 -5.98
CA GLY A 22 -4.59 12.82 -4.64
C GLY A 22 -5.31 11.49 -4.58
N GLU A 23 -6.45 11.33 -5.25
CA GLU A 23 -7.19 10.08 -5.26
C GLU A 23 -6.39 8.92 -5.87
N GLN A 24 -5.88 9.09 -7.09
CA GLN A 24 -5.16 8.03 -7.80
C GLN A 24 -3.84 7.68 -7.12
N VAL A 25 -3.07 8.70 -6.72
CA VAL A 25 -1.78 8.50 -6.02
C VAL A 25 -2.00 7.80 -4.68
N THR A 26 -3.05 8.18 -3.93
CA THR A 26 -3.37 7.55 -2.65
C THR A 26 -3.78 6.10 -2.82
N LYS A 27 -4.63 5.78 -3.80
CA LYS A 27 -5.02 4.38 -4.07
C LYS A 27 -3.83 3.53 -4.48
N GLN A 28 -3.00 4.05 -5.37
CA GLN A 28 -1.77 3.38 -5.78
C GLN A 28 -0.84 3.14 -4.57
N PHE A 29 -0.67 4.14 -3.72
CA PHE A 29 0.12 4.02 -2.50
C PHE A 29 -0.45 2.94 -1.57
N LEU A 30 -1.76 2.96 -1.30
CA LEU A 30 -2.42 1.96 -0.46
C LEU A 30 -2.28 0.53 -1.03
N SER A 31 -2.38 0.37 -2.36
CA SER A 31 -2.22 -0.92 -3.03
C SER A 31 -0.80 -1.51 -2.93
N MET A 32 0.18 -0.73 -2.49
CA MET A 32 1.56 -1.16 -2.29
C MET A 32 2.03 -1.03 -0.83
N SER A 33 1.23 -0.39 0.02
CA SER A 33 1.53 -0.13 1.42
C SER A 33 1.52 -1.44 2.21
N MET A 34 2.59 -1.69 2.96
CA MET A 34 2.75 -2.95 3.72
C MET A 34 3.31 -2.75 5.13
N GLY A 35 3.55 -1.52 5.57
CA GLY A 35 4.05 -1.32 6.92
C GLY A 35 3.76 0.03 7.56
N TRP A 36 4.16 0.10 8.83
CA TRP A 36 3.99 1.29 9.66
C TRP A 36 4.66 2.56 9.11
N ALA A 37 5.81 2.44 8.45
CA ALA A 37 6.47 3.60 7.84
C ALA A 37 5.61 4.20 6.72
N ASP A 38 4.90 3.36 5.97
CA ASP A 38 3.99 3.78 4.91
C ASP A 38 2.77 4.52 5.48
N ASN A 39 2.22 4.02 6.59
CA ASN A 39 1.14 4.70 7.31
C ASN A 39 1.57 6.08 7.81
N VAL A 40 2.78 6.20 8.34
CA VAL A 40 3.33 7.50 8.77
C VAL A 40 3.50 8.44 7.58
N LEU A 41 4.07 7.96 6.48
CA LEU A 41 4.21 8.74 5.24
C LEU A 41 2.86 9.24 4.72
N LEU A 42 1.87 8.34 4.66
CA LEU A 42 0.51 8.65 4.25
C LEU A 42 -0.12 9.75 5.11
N ALA A 43 0.15 9.76 6.42
CA ALA A 43 -0.37 10.74 7.34
C ALA A 43 0.36 12.09 7.32
N MET A 44 1.64 12.12 6.97
CA MET A 44 2.43 13.36 6.93
C MET A 44 2.20 14.20 5.67
N GLY A 45 1.83 13.58 4.56
CA GLY A 45 1.49 14.28 3.31
C GLY A 45 0.18 13.80 2.73
N PRO A 46 -0.97 14.04 3.38
CA PRO A 46 -2.20 13.36 3.03
C PRO A 46 -2.86 14.06 1.83
N LEU A 47 -2.30 13.84 0.64
CA LEU A 47 -2.81 14.37 -0.63
C LEU A 47 -4.23 13.85 -0.95
N GLY A 48 -4.68 12.78 -0.29
CA GLY A 48 -6.02 12.22 -0.44
C GLY A 48 -6.67 11.83 0.89
N ILE A 49 -6.72 12.71 1.90
CA ILE A 49 -7.38 12.43 3.21
C ILE A 49 -8.75 11.75 3.02
N MET A 50 -9.60 12.34 2.16
CA MET A 50 -10.92 11.79 1.87
C MET A 50 -10.83 10.39 1.28
N THR A 51 -9.93 10.17 0.33
CA THR A 51 -9.68 8.86 -0.28
C THR A 51 -9.24 7.83 0.76
N VAL A 52 -8.35 8.19 1.69
CA VAL A 52 -7.91 7.28 2.78
C VAL A 52 -9.10 6.90 3.68
N ILE A 53 -9.90 7.88 4.11
CA ILE A 53 -11.07 7.64 4.96
C ILE A 53 -12.08 6.74 4.25
N VAL A 54 -12.40 7.06 2.99
CA VAL A 54 -13.32 6.27 2.17
C VAL A 54 -12.77 4.86 1.96
N SER A 55 -11.48 4.71 1.71
CA SER A 55 -10.81 3.42 1.53
C SER A 55 -10.90 2.56 2.78
N ALA A 56 -10.62 3.12 3.96
CA ALA A 56 -10.75 2.42 5.23
C ALA A 56 -12.20 1.97 5.49
N ILE A 57 -13.20 2.79 5.16
CA ILE A 57 -14.62 2.43 5.25
C ILE A 57 -14.98 1.30 4.28
N ARG A 58 -14.49 1.37 3.03
CA ARG A 58 -14.78 0.38 1.99
C ARG A 58 -14.22 -1.00 2.35
N VAL A 59 -12.99 -1.04 2.85
CA VAL A 59 -12.29 -2.26 3.26
C VAL A 59 -12.79 -2.79 4.61
N GLY A 60 -13.06 -1.92 5.58
CA GLY A 60 -13.50 -2.29 6.93
C GLY A 60 -14.89 -2.95 7.01
N GLY A 61 -15.69 -2.91 5.95
CA GLY A 61 -16.89 -3.76 5.81
C GLY A 61 -18.11 -3.35 6.65
N ILE A 62 -18.07 -2.24 7.38
CA ILE A 62 -19.19 -1.75 8.19
C ILE A 62 -20.29 -1.19 7.26
N LYS A 63 -21.39 -1.95 7.09
CA LYS A 63 -22.48 -1.62 6.15
C LYS A 63 -23.06 -0.21 6.31
N ARG A 64 -23.20 0.28 7.55
CA ARG A 64 -23.73 1.63 7.84
C ARG A 64 -22.78 2.72 7.35
N LEU A 65 -21.47 2.57 7.59
CA LEU A 65 -20.47 3.53 7.13
C LEU A 65 -20.32 3.49 5.60
N LYS A 66 -20.32 2.29 4.99
CA LYS A 66 -20.33 2.17 3.52
C LYS A 66 -21.54 2.85 2.88
N ALA A 67 -22.71 2.83 3.52
CA ALA A 67 -23.89 3.52 3.03
C ALA A 67 -23.74 5.05 3.06
N ILE A 68 -23.10 5.61 4.09
CA ILE A 68 -22.86 7.07 4.21
C ILE A 68 -21.99 7.59 3.06
N VAL A 69 -21.01 6.80 2.62
CA VAL A 69 -20.10 7.17 1.51
C VAL A 69 -20.66 6.73 0.13
N GLY A 70 -21.93 6.31 0.04
CA GLY A 70 -22.54 5.90 -1.23
C GLY A 70 -22.02 4.58 -1.80
N ARG A 71 -21.29 3.77 -1.02
CA ARG A 71 -20.74 2.45 -1.41
C ARG A 71 -21.52 1.28 -0.82
N ALA A 72 -22.82 1.46 -0.55
CA ALA A 72 -23.67 0.45 0.10
C ALA A 72 -23.75 -0.88 -0.66
N ARG A 73 -23.67 -0.85 -2.01
CA ARG A 73 -23.77 -2.02 -2.89
C ARG A 73 -22.42 -2.56 -3.37
N GLU A 74 -21.32 -1.98 -2.90
CA GLU A 74 -19.99 -2.40 -3.31
C GLU A 74 -19.58 -3.71 -2.61
N SER A 75 -19.05 -4.67 -3.37
CA SER A 75 -18.54 -5.94 -2.85
C SER A 75 -17.20 -5.76 -2.11
N ARG A 76 -16.79 -6.77 -1.33
CA ARG A 76 -15.46 -6.75 -0.69
C ARG A 76 -14.34 -6.87 -1.72
N SER A 77 -14.52 -7.75 -2.70
CA SER A 77 -13.56 -8.03 -3.76
C SER A 77 -13.28 -6.79 -4.62
N THR A 78 -14.28 -5.93 -4.88
CA THR A 78 -14.07 -4.66 -5.57
C THR A 78 -13.21 -3.68 -4.76
N ALA A 79 -13.41 -3.61 -3.44
CA ALA A 79 -12.56 -2.77 -2.59
C ALA A 79 -11.13 -3.33 -2.50
N GLU A 80 -10.98 -4.65 -2.39
CA GLU A 80 -9.68 -5.33 -2.33
C GLU A 80 -8.88 -5.23 -3.64
N GLN A 81 -9.55 -5.32 -4.78
CA GLN A 81 -8.91 -5.16 -6.10
C GLN A 81 -8.25 -3.80 -6.24
N GLU A 82 -8.87 -2.73 -5.73
CA GLU A 82 -8.40 -1.36 -5.92
C GLU A 82 -7.47 -0.86 -4.82
N LEU A 83 -7.62 -1.35 -3.58
CA LEU A 83 -7.00 -0.74 -2.41
C LEU A 83 -5.98 -1.60 -1.69
N LEU A 84 -6.06 -2.93 -1.79
CA LEU A 84 -5.24 -3.83 -1.00
C LEU A 84 -4.07 -4.36 -1.81
N SER A 85 -2.95 -4.55 -1.13
CA SER A 85 -1.73 -5.14 -1.68
C SER A 85 -1.78 -6.66 -1.78
N SER A 86 -2.58 -7.35 -0.97
CA SER A 86 -2.67 -8.83 -0.90
C SER A 86 -3.57 -9.43 -1.97
N THR A 87 -3.27 -10.61 -2.53
CA THR A 87 -4.24 -11.39 -3.31
C THR A 87 -5.13 -12.26 -2.41
N SER A 88 -6.26 -12.75 -2.94
CA SER A 88 -7.15 -13.67 -2.24
C SER A 88 -7.85 -14.66 -3.19
N GLN A 89 -8.86 -15.36 -2.69
CA GLN A 89 -9.71 -16.24 -3.51
C GLN A 89 -10.60 -15.47 -4.49
N ASP A 90 -10.85 -14.19 -4.22
CA ASP A 90 -11.71 -13.34 -5.05
C ASP A 90 -10.93 -12.32 -5.88
N VAL A 91 -9.64 -12.11 -5.60
CA VAL A 91 -8.81 -11.12 -6.29
C VAL A 91 -7.43 -11.71 -6.59
N CYS A 92 -6.99 -11.64 -7.84
CA CYS A 92 -5.68 -12.09 -8.26
C CYS A 92 -4.96 -11.04 -9.11
N GLU A 93 -3.68 -11.29 -9.38
CA GLU A 93 -2.86 -10.50 -10.28
C GLU A 93 -2.40 -11.37 -11.45
N LEU A 94 -2.55 -10.88 -12.68
CA LEU A 94 -2.14 -11.55 -13.90
C LEU A 94 -1.24 -10.68 -14.73
N TRP A 95 -0.31 -11.31 -15.45
CA TRP A 95 0.52 -10.66 -16.44
C TRP A 95 -0.15 -10.68 -17.81
N SER A 96 -0.41 -9.50 -18.39
CA SER A 96 -0.99 -9.38 -19.73
C SER A 96 0.03 -9.68 -20.84
N GLY A 97 1.32 -9.51 -20.56
CA GLY A 97 2.39 -9.43 -21.56
C GLY A 97 3.16 -8.12 -21.46
N GLU A 98 2.48 -7.07 -20.99
CA GLU A 98 3.01 -5.72 -20.89
C GLU A 98 2.93 -5.17 -19.46
N GLU A 99 1.87 -5.52 -18.73
CA GLU A 99 1.62 -5.01 -17.38
C GLU A 99 0.97 -6.06 -16.45
N ILE A 100 1.05 -5.79 -15.15
CA ILE A 100 0.37 -6.59 -14.13
C ILE A 100 -1.03 -6.01 -13.97
N VAL A 101 -2.04 -6.82 -14.26
CA VAL A 101 -3.45 -6.46 -14.15
C VAL A 101 -4.05 -7.18 -12.95
N ARG A 102 -4.67 -6.41 -12.05
CA ARG A 102 -5.35 -6.94 -10.86
C ARG A 102 -6.84 -7.10 -11.16
N LEU A 103 -7.38 -8.29 -10.95
CA LEU A 103 -8.72 -8.67 -11.41
C LEU A 103 -9.52 -9.38 -10.32
N ILE A 104 -10.86 -9.27 -10.41
CA ILE A 104 -11.77 -10.05 -9.60
C ILE A 104 -11.90 -11.45 -10.21
N GLY A 105 -11.65 -12.45 -9.39
CA GLY A 105 -11.61 -13.86 -9.71
C GLY A 105 -10.26 -14.49 -9.35
N ASN A 106 -10.24 -15.82 -9.31
CA ASN A 106 -9.02 -16.60 -9.09
C ASN A 106 -8.87 -17.63 -10.22
N PRO A 107 -8.06 -17.34 -11.24
CA PRO A 107 -7.86 -18.23 -12.37
C PRO A 107 -7.08 -19.46 -11.93
N GLN A 108 -7.62 -20.63 -12.26
CA GLN A 108 -6.99 -21.89 -11.92
C GLN A 108 -5.64 -22.05 -12.64
N GLY A 109 -4.65 -22.56 -11.91
CA GLY A 109 -3.37 -22.97 -12.49
C GLY A 109 -2.25 -21.95 -12.37
N MET A 110 -2.44 -20.85 -11.63
CA MET A 110 -1.30 -20.08 -11.14
C MET A 110 -0.55 -20.87 -10.07
N LYS A 111 0.77 -21.01 -10.23
CA LYS A 111 1.62 -21.65 -9.23
C LYS A 111 2.94 -20.91 -9.06
N CYS A 112 3.29 -20.63 -7.81
CA CYS A 112 4.64 -20.23 -7.45
C CYS A 112 5.53 -21.48 -7.41
N LEU A 113 6.58 -21.47 -8.22
CA LEU A 113 7.53 -22.57 -8.37
C LEU A 113 8.94 -22.09 -8.08
N ILE A 114 9.73 -22.96 -7.46
CA ILE A 114 11.10 -22.71 -7.10
C ILE A 114 11.97 -23.69 -7.85
N VAL A 115 12.80 -23.16 -8.75
CA VAL A 115 13.73 -23.93 -9.56
C VAL A 115 15.12 -23.83 -8.95
N THR A 116 15.78 -24.98 -8.77
CA THR A 116 17.17 -25.05 -8.33
C THR A 116 18.10 -25.34 -9.51
N ASN A 117 19.39 -25.05 -9.35
CA ASN A 117 20.44 -25.39 -10.33
C ASN A 117 20.50 -26.87 -10.70
N GLU A 118 19.96 -27.75 -9.85
CA GLU A 118 19.86 -29.19 -10.11
C GLU A 118 18.67 -29.53 -11.04
N ALA A 119 18.06 -28.52 -11.68
CA ALA A 119 16.85 -28.63 -12.49
C ALA A 119 15.65 -29.25 -11.74
N ARG A 120 15.64 -29.15 -10.40
CA ARG A 120 14.53 -29.58 -9.57
C ARG A 120 13.55 -28.43 -9.39
N VAL A 121 12.27 -28.74 -9.51
CA VAL A 121 11.17 -27.79 -9.36
C VAL A 121 10.40 -28.16 -8.10
N TYR A 122 10.25 -27.19 -7.20
CA TYR A 122 9.50 -27.33 -5.96
C TYR A 122 8.33 -26.36 -5.97
N ASP A 123 7.19 -26.78 -5.43
CA ASP A 123 6.15 -25.83 -5.02
C ASP A 123 6.53 -25.19 -3.66
N LEU A 124 5.78 -24.17 -3.23
CA LEU A 124 6.07 -23.44 -1.99
C LEU A 124 6.13 -24.39 -0.78
N LYS A 125 5.16 -25.30 -0.66
CA LYS A 125 5.11 -26.31 0.40
C LYS A 125 6.35 -27.22 0.40
N SER A 126 6.68 -27.84 -0.72
CA SER A 126 7.84 -28.74 -0.82
C SER A 126 9.14 -27.98 -0.57
N ALA A 127 9.24 -26.74 -1.02
CA ALA A 127 10.42 -25.91 -0.78
C ALA A 127 10.66 -25.63 0.71
N ILE A 128 9.58 -25.46 1.49
CA ILE A 128 9.66 -25.33 2.94
C ILE A 128 10.04 -26.67 3.59
N GLU A 129 9.43 -27.78 3.18
CA GLU A 129 9.77 -29.13 3.68
C GLU A 129 11.24 -29.48 3.44
N HIS A 130 11.80 -29.05 2.30
CA HIS A 130 13.22 -29.21 1.96
C HIS A 130 14.16 -28.17 2.59
N LYS A 131 13.65 -27.29 3.46
CA LYS A 131 14.40 -26.22 4.13
C LYS A 131 15.12 -25.30 3.14
N LEU A 132 14.46 -24.98 2.02
CA LEU A 132 14.91 -23.95 1.08
C LEU A 132 14.53 -22.56 1.60
N PHE A 133 13.33 -22.44 2.17
CA PHE A 133 12.84 -21.24 2.82
C PHE A 133 12.65 -21.45 4.32
N ARG A 134 12.92 -20.39 5.07
CA ARG A 134 12.58 -20.32 6.48
C ARG A 134 11.08 -20.10 6.62
N SER A 135 10.41 -20.98 7.36
CA SER A 135 8.96 -20.96 7.58
C SER A 135 8.58 -20.80 9.05
N ASP A 136 9.52 -20.35 9.89
CA ASP A 136 9.46 -20.38 11.37
C ASP A 136 8.19 -19.77 11.98
N MET A 137 7.37 -19.03 11.20
CA MET A 137 6.19 -18.31 11.67
C MET A 137 4.89 -18.65 10.93
N VAL A 138 4.89 -19.58 9.95
CA VAL A 138 3.69 -19.89 9.13
C VAL A 138 3.20 -21.32 9.41
N PRO A 139 1.93 -21.50 9.85
CA PRO A 139 1.36 -22.83 10.04
C PRO A 139 1.35 -23.66 8.73
N PRO A 140 1.48 -25.00 8.81
CA PRO A 140 1.46 -25.87 7.63
C PRO A 140 0.17 -25.78 6.81
N GLU A 141 -0.97 -25.56 7.47
CA GLU A 141 -2.28 -25.40 6.82
C GLU A 141 -2.33 -24.13 5.95
N VAL A 142 -1.84 -23.01 6.49
CA VAL A 142 -1.73 -21.74 5.77
C VAL A 142 -0.79 -21.90 4.57
N THR A 143 0.32 -22.61 4.75
CA THR A 143 1.27 -22.89 3.67
C THR A 143 0.63 -23.68 2.51
N ALA A 144 -0.21 -24.67 2.81
CA ALA A 144 -0.92 -25.44 1.79
C ALA A 144 -1.93 -24.59 1.02
N THR A 145 -2.62 -23.67 1.70
CA THR A 145 -3.52 -22.69 1.08
C THR A 145 -2.73 -21.73 0.19
N LEU A 146 -1.64 -21.14 0.68
CA LEU A 146 -0.79 -20.22 -0.08
C LEU A 146 -0.13 -20.88 -1.30
N THR A 147 0.19 -22.18 -1.22
CA THR A 147 0.76 -22.93 -2.35
C THR A 147 -0.21 -23.02 -3.54
N ASN A 148 -1.52 -23.04 -3.27
CA ASN A 148 -2.56 -23.09 -4.29
C ASN A 148 -3.22 -21.73 -4.57
N ALA A 149 -2.87 -20.69 -3.80
CA ALA A 149 -3.36 -19.34 -4.00
C ALA A 149 -2.62 -18.66 -5.16
N ALA A 150 -3.29 -17.69 -5.79
CA ALA A 150 -2.64 -16.85 -6.79
C ALA A 150 -1.58 -15.97 -6.09
N PRO A 151 -0.29 -16.07 -6.46
CA PRO A 151 0.76 -15.27 -5.83
C PRO A 151 0.63 -13.80 -6.23
N ASN A 152 1.05 -12.90 -5.35
CA ASN A 152 1.21 -11.49 -5.69
C ASN A 152 2.34 -11.31 -6.71
N LEU A 153 2.03 -10.84 -7.91
CA LEU A 153 3.05 -10.52 -8.91
C LEU A 153 3.69 -9.17 -8.59
N ALA A 154 2.89 -8.16 -8.27
CA ALA A 154 3.34 -6.77 -8.07
C ALA A 154 4.37 -6.67 -6.94
N LEU A 155 4.13 -7.37 -5.82
CA LEU A 155 5.02 -7.37 -4.65
C LEU A 155 6.35 -8.09 -4.89
N ASN A 156 6.44 -8.94 -5.91
CA ASN A 156 7.61 -9.77 -6.20
C ASN A 156 8.47 -9.25 -7.37
N VAL A 157 8.09 -8.13 -7.98
CA VAL A 157 8.93 -7.42 -8.99
C VAL A 157 10.19 -6.82 -8.32
N LYS A 158 11.29 -6.70 -9.08
CA LYS A 158 12.51 -6.06 -8.60
C LYS A 158 12.21 -4.62 -8.19
N ASN A 159 12.64 -4.22 -6.99
CA ASN A 159 12.40 -2.90 -6.42
C ASN A 159 10.90 -2.53 -6.34
N ALA A 160 10.00 -3.51 -6.23
CA ALA A 160 8.58 -3.26 -6.02
C ALA A 160 8.34 -2.36 -4.80
N ASN A 161 9.13 -2.53 -3.75
CA ASN A 161 9.10 -1.70 -2.56
C ASN A 161 10.44 -0.99 -2.38
N ALA A 162 10.37 0.28 -1.96
CA ALA A 162 11.53 1.01 -1.48
C ALA A 162 12.12 0.27 -0.25
N PRO A 163 13.45 0.27 -0.09
CA PRO A 163 14.06 -0.32 1.09
C PRO A 163 13.59 0.41 2.35
N GLY A 164 13.39 -0.32 3.44
CA GLY A 164 12.79 0.24 4.67
C GLY A 164 13.50 1.48 5.22
N TRP A 165 14.83 1.60 5.05
CA TRP A 165 15.57 2.78 5.46
C TRP A 165 15.19 4.04 4.66
N GLU A 166 14.89 3.89 3.37
CA GLU A 166 14.47 4.99 2.50
C GLU A 166 13.05 5.45 2.89
N LEU A 167 12.14 4.51 3.15
CA LEU A 167 10.80 4.81 3.67
C LEU A 167 10.88 5.56 5.00
N TRP A 168 11.70 5.10 5.94
CA TRP A 168 11.89 5.78 7.22
C TRP A 168 12.56 7.15 7.09
N LEU A 169 13.48 7.33 6.13
CA LEU A 169 14.08 8.63 5.83
C LEU A 169 13.02 9.64 5.37
N TRP A 170 12.18 9.24 4.42
CA TRP A 170 11.08 10.08 3.94
C TRP A 170 10.03 10.32 5.02
N ALA A 171 9.73 9.31 5.86
CA ALA A 171 8.83 9.47 7.00
C ALA A 171 9.35 10.52 7.98
N PHE A 172 10.63 10.46 8.33
CA PHE A 172 11.29 11.45 9.18
C PHE A 172 11.24 12.84 8.56
N PHE A 173 11.54 12.96 7.27
CA PHE A 173 11.47 14.24 6.56
C PHE A 173 10.04 14.82 6.55
N GLY A 174 9.03 13.98 6.31
CA GLY A 174 7.62 14.35 6.39
C GLY A 174 7.22 14.85 7.79
N VAL A 175 7.63 14.12 8.84
CA VAL A 175 7.39 14.55 10.23
C VAL A 175 8.08 15.89 10.52
N ALA A 176 9.33 16.07 10.09
CA ALA A 176 10.06 17.31 10.28
C ALA A 176 9.37 18.50 9.60
N LEU A 177 8.96 18.35 8.34
CA LEU A 177 8.18 19.37 7.62
C LEU A 177 6.86 19.68 8.33
N GLN A 178 6.17 18.65 8.82
CA GLN A 178 4.90 18.82 9.52
C GLN A 178 5.07 19.55 10.86
N LEU A 179 6.14 19.25 11.61
CA LEU A 179 6.48 19.97 12.83
C LEU A 179 6.81 21.44 12.54
N ILE A 180 7.55 21.72 11.47
CA ILE A 180 7.85 23.09 11.03
C ILE A 180 6.56 23.83 10.65
N ALA A 181 5.65 23.18 9.92
CA ALA A 181 4.35 23.74 9.53
C ALA A 181 3.45 24.05 10.73
N ILE A 182 3.59 23.34 11.85
CA ILE A 182 2.92 23.66 13.11
C ILE A 182 3.67 24.78 13.87
N ALA A 183 4.99 24.71 13.95
CA ALA A 183 5.80 25.63 14.75
C ALA A 183 5.81 27.07 14.21
N ILE A 184 5.96 27.26 12.89
CA ILE A 184 6.05 28.59 12.27
C ILE A 184 4.81 29.44 12.56
N PRO A 185 3.56 28.96 12.33
CA PRO A 185 2.36 29.70 12.71
C PRO A 185 2.28 30.01 14.21
N GLY A 186 2.79 29.12 15.06
CA GLY A 186 2.81 29.32 16.51
C GLY A 186 3.73 30.48 16.92
N VAL A 187 4.96 30.48 16.40
CA VAL A 187 5.92 31.58 16.63
C VAL A 187 5.41 32.89 16.03
N ALA A 188 4.86 32.85 14.81
CA ALA A 188 4.29 34.03 14.17
C ALA A 188 3.13 34.64 14.98
N THR A 189 2.28 33.80 15.57
CA THR A 189 1.12 34.24 16.37
C THR A 189 1.53 34.76 17.74
N TYR A 190 2.40 34.05 18.48
CA TYR A 190 2.69 34.37 19.88
C TYR A 190 3.93 35.24 20.10
N HIS A 191 4.98 35.09 19.29
CA HIS A 191 6.22 35.85 19.46
C HIS A 191 6.29 37.09 18.56
N TRP A 192 5.94 36.95 17.28
CA TRP A 192 6.04 38.06 16.32
C TRP A 192 4.75 38.87 16.16
N GLN A 193 3.64 38.38 16.71
CA GLN A 193 2.32 39.03 16.69
C GLN A 193 1.92 39.51 15.28
N TRP A 194 2.19 38.69 14.26
CA TRP A 194 1.91 39.08 12.88
C TRP A 194 0.39 39.30 12.67
N PRO A 195 -0.02 40.47 12.15
CA PRO A 195 -1.43 40.73 11.88
C PRO A 195 -1.90 39.88 10.69
N LYS A 196 -3.06 39.23 10.82
CA LYS A 196 -3.75 38.55 9.70
C LYS A 196 -4.91 39.41 9.23
N ALA A 197 -5.00 39.64 7.92
CA ALA A 197 -6.06 40.44 7.29
C ALA A 197 -6.30 41.82 7.94
N GLY A 198 -5.23 42.47 8.44
CA GLY A 198 -5.31 43.80 9.06
C GLY A 198 -5.79 43.82 10.52
N ALA A 199 -6.04 42.66 11.14
CA ALA A 199 -6.42 42.51 12.54
C ALA A 199 -5.46 41.58 13.30
N SER A 200 -5.44 41.71 14.63
CA SER A 200 -4.75 40.75 15.50
C SER A 200 -5.41 39.38 15.39
N VAL A 201 -4.61 38.32 15.20
CA VAL A 201 -5.09 36.93 15.15
C VAL A 201 -5.83 36.60 16.45
N ALA A 202 -7.04 36.05 16.36
CA ALA A 202 -7.78 35.62 17.53
C ALA A 202 -7.00 34.54 18.30
N ALA A 203 -6.94 34.65 19.64
CA ALA A 203 -6.12 33.78 20.48
C ALA A 203 -6.45 32.28 20.36
N TYR A 204 -7.67 31.93 19.93
CA TYR A 204 -8.11 30.55 19.69
C TYR A 204 -7.69 29.99 18.32
N GLY A 205 -7.24 30.83 17.38
CA GLY A 205 -6.98 30.44 15.99
C GLY A 205 -5.84 29.42 15.88
N TYR A 206 -4.70 29.70 16.51
CA TYR A 206 -3.56 28.79 16.49
C TYR A 206 -3.82 27.46 17.25
N PRO A 207 -4.35 27.47 18.49
CA PRO A 207 -4.70 26.23 19.18
C PRO A 207 -5.66 25.35 18.39
N CYS A 208 -6.69 25.93 17.75
CA CYS A 208 -7.62 25.20 16.89
C CYS A 208 -6.93 24.57 15.68
N PHE A 209 -6.06 25.33 15.00
CA PHE A 209 -5.26 24.82 13.87
C PHE A 209 -4.34 23.66 14.30
N ALA A 210 -3.61 23.79 15.40
CA ALA A 210 -2.70 22.77 15.89
C ALA A 210 -3.44 21.48 16.28
N ILE A 211 -4.54 21.61 17.04
CA ILE A 211 -5.39 20.47 17.43
C ILE A 211 -5.98 19.80 16.18
N GLY A 212 -6.55 20.58 15.26
CA GLY A 212 -7.12 20.06 14.02
C GLY A 212 -6.08 19.30 13.18
N THR A 213 -4.86 19.83 13.08
CA THR A 213 -3.75 19.18 12.37
C THR A 213 -3.39 17.82 12.99
N VAL A 214 -3.24 17.77 14.33
CA VAL A 214 -2.94 16.52 15.04
C VAL A 214 -4.07 15.50 14.89
N LEU A 215 -5.34 15.95 14.96
CA LEU A 215 -6.50 15.08 14.77
C LEU A 215 -6.56 14.50 13.36
N VAL A 216 -6.27 15.29 12.32
CA VAL A 216 -6.23 14.80 10.93
C VAL A 216 -5.13 13.77 10.76
N ILE A 217 -3.91 14.05 11.24
CA ILE A 217 -2.78 13.11 11.19
C ILE A 217 -3.14 11.81 11.89
N GLY A 218 -3.65 11.89 13.12
CA GLY A 218 -4.06 10.71 13.90
C GLY A 218 -5.18 9.92 13.22
N GLY A 219 -6.15 10.61 12.62
CA GLY A 219 -7.24 9.99 11.86
C GLY A 219 -6.74 9.25 10.62
N VAL A 220 -5.83 9.84 9.84
CA VAL A 220 -5.23 9.21 8.65
C VAL A 220 -4.36 8.00 9.06
N LEU A 221 -3.56 8.12 10.12
CA LEU A 221 -2.80 7.00 10.69
C LEU A 221 -3.73 5.84 11.09
N GLY A 222 -4.83 6.15 11.80
CA GLY A 222 -5.81 5.15 12.19
C GLY A 222 -6.47 4.48 10.98
N CYS A 223 -6.79 5.23 9.93
CA CYS A 223 -7.35 4.68 8.71
C CYS A 223 -6.35 3.77 7.98
N GLY A 224 -5.08 4.19 7.87
CA GLY A 224 -4.01 3.36 7.29
C GLY A 224 -3.84 2.05 8.06
N HIS A 225 -3.81 2.12 9.39
CA HIS A 225 -3.71 0.94 10.24
C HIS A 225 -4.91 -0.02 10.10
N VAL A 226 -6.12 0.50 9.92
CA VAL A 226 -7.30 -0.32 9.63
C VAL A 226 -7.19 -1.01 8.27
N ILE A 227 -6.66 -0.33 7.24
CA ILE A 227 -6.47 -0.92 5.91
C ILE A 227 -5.42 -2.03 5.96
N GLU A 228 -4.26 -1.75 6.57
CA GLU A 228 -3.16 -2.72 6.75
C GLU A 228 -3.63 -3.94 7.54
N GLY A 229 -4.38 -3.74 8.63
CA GLY A 229 -4.86 -4.82 9.50
C GLY A 229 -5.86 -5.79 8.86
N ILE A 230 -6.34 -5.52 7.65
CA ILE A 230 -7.21 -6.43 6.88
C ILE A 230 -6.40 -7.44 6.09
N THR A 231 -5.12 -7.16 5.84
CA THR A 231 -4.19 -8.01 5.09
C THR A 231 -3.19 -8.65 6.03
N THR A 232 -2.75 -9.88 5.69
CA THR A 232 -1.71 -10.58 6.43
C THR A 232 -0.53 -10.80 5.50
N GLU A 233 0.62 -10.17 5.78
CA GLU A 233 1.83 -10.36 4.98
C GLU A 233 2.58 -11.62 5.44
N HIS A 234 2.92 -12.48 4.49
CA HIS A 234 3.81 -13.62 4.67
C HIS A 234 5.06 -13.46 3.79
N VAL A 235 6.22 -13.33 4.44
CA VAL A 235 7.51 -13.20 3.76
C VAL A 235 8.31 -14.50 3.92
N PHE A 236 8.55 -15.18 2.79
CA PHE A 236 9.40 -16.36 2.74
C PHE A 236 10.82 -15.95 2.32
N GLN A 237 11.77 -16.14 3.23
CA GLN A 237 13.18 -15.85 2.99
C GLN A 237 13.99 -17.14 2.84
N PRO A 238 15.00 -17.17 1.95
CA PRO A 238 15.85 -18.34 1.79
C PRO A 238 16.71 -18.60 3.04
N GLU A 239 16.67 -19.84 3.56
CA GLU A 239 17.25 -20.26 4.85
C GLU A 239 18.78 -20.05 4.94
N HIS A 240 19.52 -20.39 3.86
CA HIS A 240 20.99 -20.42 3.91
C HIS A 240 21.67 -19.63 2.79
N ARG A 241 22.63 -18.76 3.17
CA ARG A 241 23.45 -17.94 2.24
C ARG A 241 24.26 -18.77 1.23
N GLY A 242 24.60 -20.03 1.55
CA GLY A 242 25.32 -20.94 0.64
C GLY A 242 24.44 -21.64 -0.40
N ARG A 243 23.16 -21.93 -0.10
CA ARG A 243 22.18 -22.49 -1.06
C ARG A 243 21.57 -21.43 -2.00
N LYS A 244 21.97 -20.16 -1.81
CA LYS A 244 21.53 -19.03 -2.65
C LYS A 244 22.04 -19.11 -4.08
N ALA A 245 23.16 -19.78 -4.35
CA ALA A 245 23.90 -19.66 -5.61
C ALA A 245 23.21 -20.25 -6.87
N GLY A 246 21.99 -20.76 -6.75
CA GLY A 246 21.10 -20.82 -7.92
C GLY A 246 19.77 -21.46 -7.61
N MET A 247 19.03 -20.70 -6.80
CA MET A 247 17.60 -20.84 -6.66
C MET A 247 16.95 -19.67 -7.38
N GLN A 248 15.98 -19.97 -8.24
CA GLN A 248 15.19 -18.99 -8.97
C GLN A 248 13.72 -19.22 -8.69
N VAL A 249 13.02 -18.15 -8.29
CA VAL A 249 11.58 -18.16 -8.10
C VAL A 249 10.93 -17.79 -9.43
N LEU A 250 9.93 -18.56 -9.85
CA LEU A 250 9.10 -18.22 -10.99
C LEU A 250 7.62 -18.44 -10.66
N VAL A 251 6.77 -17.63 -11.26
CA VAL A 251 5.32 -17.85 -11.27
C VAL A 251 4.93 -18.40 -12.62
N LEU A 252 4.32 -19.58 -12.62
CA LEU A 252 3.70 -20.15 -13.81
C LEU A 252 2.27 -19.63 -13.90
N GLN A 253 1.97 -18.89 -14.96
CA GLN A 253 0.63 -18.47 -15.32
C GLN A 253 0.17 -19.31 -16.52
N ARG A 254 -0.96 -20.00 -16.37
CA ARG A 254 -1.60 -20.70 -17.48
C ARG A 254 -2.51 -19.74 -18.24
N ALA A 255 -2.63 -19.93 -19.55
CA ALA A 255 -3.60 -19.18 -20.35
C ALA A 255 -5.01 -19.34 -19.77
N CYS A 256 -5.67 -18.20 -19.54
CA CYS A 256 -7.00 -18.14 -18.97
C CYS A 256 -7.74 -16.93 -19.53
N THR A 257 -9.06 -16.96 -19.47
CA THR A 257 -9.91 -15.82 -19.78
C THR A 257 -10.61 -15.42 -18.51
N VAL A 258 -10.40 -14.17 -18.07
CA VAL A 258 -11.03 -13.61 -16.86
C VAL A 258 -11.86 -12.42 -17.31
N SER A 259 -13.17 -12.49 -17.04
CA SER A 259 -14.16 -11.56 -17.61
C SER A 259 -14.05 -11.55 -19.14
N ASP A 260 -13.73 -10.40 -19.75
CA ASP A 260 -13.63 -10.23 -21.21
C ASP A 260 -12.19 -10.19 -21.73
N GLN A 261 -11.19 -10.37 -20.85
CA GLN A 261 -9.78 -10.31 -21.21
C GLN A 261 -9.16 -11.70 -21.28
N HIS A 262 -8.40 -11.95 -22.36
CA HIS A 262 -7.67 -13.19 -22.55
C HIS A 262 -6.20 -13.02 -22.15
N PHE A 263 -5.75 -13.85 -21.22
CA PHE A 263 -4.37 -13.91 -20.75
C PHE A 263 -3.69 -15.14 -21.33
N SER A 264 -2.50 -14.94 -21.90
CA SER A 264 -1.66 -16.03 -22.41
C SER A 264 -0.92 -16.76 -21.28
N SER A 265 -0.31 -17.90 -21.62
CA SER A 265 0.56 -18.62 -20.69
C SER A 265 1.91 -17.93 -20.59
N TYR A 266 2.39 -17.69 -19.36
CA TYR A 266 3.67 -17.07 -19.09
C TYR A 266 4.43 -17.81 -17.99
N ALA A 267 5.76 -17.82 -18.10
CA ALA A 267 6.66 -18.12 -16.99
C ALA A 267 7.31 -16.81 -16.56
N ILE A 268 6.89 -16.29 -15.41
CA ILE A 268 7.29 -14.99 -14.89
C ILE A 268 8.41 -15.23 -13.88
N PHE A 269 9.63 -14.81 -14.23
CA PHE A 269 10.79 -15.04 -13.38
C PHE A 269 11.04 -13.84 -12.47
N ASN A 270 11.22 -14.09 -11.18
CA ASN A 270 11.73 -13.06 -10.28
C ASN A 270 13.17 -12.72 -10.67
N SER A 271 13.58 -11.48 -10.36
CA SER A 271 14.96 -11.06 -10.57
C SER A 271 15.94 -12.01 -9.85
N PRO A 272 17.10 -12.33 -10.43
CA PRO A 272 18.08 -13.23 -9.81
C PRO A 272 18.53 -12.79 -8.40
N GLU A 273 18.43 -11.50 -8.12
CA GLU A 273 18.72 -10.88 -6.82
C GLU A 273 17.54 -11.01 -5.84
N ASN A 274 16.30 -11.03 -6.33
CA ASN A 274 15.08 -11.13 -5.53
C ASN A 274 14.64 -12.60 -5.40
N ARG A 275 15.13 -13.26 -4.35
CA ARG A 275 14.78 -14.65 -4.01
C ARG A 275 13.78 -14.76 -2.86
N THR A 276 13.22 -13.63 -2.43
CA THR A 276 12.17 -13.60 -1.41
C THR A 276 10.82 -13.71 -2.09
N ILE A 277 9.90 -14.43 -1.46
CA ILE A 277 8.50 -14.50 -1.89
C ILE A 277 7.69 -13.74 -0.85
N ARG A 278 6.92 -12.76 -1.32
CA ARG A 278 5.94 -12.02 -0.52
C ARG A 278 4.54 -12.38 -1.00
N THR A 279 3.63 -12.64 -0.07
CA THR A 279 2.22 -12.97 -0.31
C THR A 279 1.36 -12.55 0.86
#